data_AF-A0A5J4P620-F1
#
_entry.id   AF-A0A5J4P620-F1
#
_cell.length_a   1.000
_cell.length_b   1.000
_cell.length_c   1.000
_cell.angle_alpha   90.00
_cell.angle_beta   90.00
_cell.angle_gamma   90.00
#
_symmetry.space_group_name_H-M   'P 1'
#
loop_
_entity.id
_entity.type
_entity.pdbx_description
1 polymer ?
#
loop_
_entity_poly.entity_id
_entity_poly.type
_entity_poly.pdbx_seq_one_letter_code
_entity_poly.pdbx_strand_id
1 'polypeptide(L)' 'MQVCVPEDRDGDNNRCFGTFTEDLHLISDWLKTRGITTVAMESTGVYWVQLYMRLKEDGFDVLLVNAKAIKNIGE' A
#
# COMPACT_ATOMS: atom_id res chain seq x y z
N MET A 1 6.61 -6.35 -4.52
CA MET A 1 6.05 -5.53 -3.43
C MET A 1 4.95 -6.31 -2.74
N GLN A 2 5.03 -6.47 -1.43
CA GLN A 2 3.95 -7.11 -0.65
C GLN A 2 2.84 -6.08 -0.41
N VAL A 3 1.58 -6.44 -0.66
CA VAL A 3 0.43 -5.58 -0.39
C VAL A 3 -0.67 -6.41 0.26
N CYS A 4 -1.19 -5.92 1.39
CA CYS A 4 -2.24 -6.58 2.15
C CYS A 4 -3.50 -5.71 2.22
N VAL A 5 -4.66 -6.36 2.26
CA VAL A 5 -5.96 -5.77 2.59
C VAL A 5 -6.54 -6.48 3.82
N PRO A 6 -7.56 -5.91 4.49
CA PRO A 6 -8.25 -6.60 5.58
C PRO A 6 -8.84 -7.95 5.11
N GLU A 7 -8.84 -8.95 6.00
CA GLU A 7 -9.33 -10.31 5.71
C GLU A 7 -10.80 -10.36 5.27
N ASP A 8 -11.62 -9.41 5.73
CA ASP A 8 -13.03 -9.27 5.31
C ASP A 8 -13.19 -8.80 3.85
N ARG A 9 -12.13 -8.26 3.23
CA ARG A 9 -12.18 -7.65 1.89
C ARG A 9 -11.80 -8.59 0.76
N ASP A 10 -11.04 -9.64 1.03
CA ASP A 10 -10.72 -10.66 0.04
C ASP A 10 -10.26 -11.98 0.68
N GLY A 11 -10.59 -13.12 0.07
CA GLY A 11 -10.08 -14.43 0.50
C GLY A 11 -8.57 -14.61 0.27
N ASP A 12 -7.98 -13.80 -0.61
CA ASP A 12 -6.54 -13.71 -0.87
C ASP A 12 -6.05 -12.30 -0.52
N ASN A 13 -6.06 -12.01 0.79
CA ASN A 13 -5.86 -10.67 1.33
C ASN A 13 -4.39 -10.23 1.40
N ASN A 14 -3.44 -11.08 1.00
CA ASN A 14 -2.01 -10.78 0.99
C ASN A 14 -1.39 -11.19 -0.34
N ARG A 15 -1.00 -10.21 -1.16
CA ARG A 15 -0.53 -10.44 -2.53
C ARG A 15 0.86 -9.88 -2.78
N CYS A 16 1.60 -10.59 -3.61
CA CYS A 16 2.91 -10.16 -4.12
C CYS A 16 2.76 -9.58 -5.52
N PHE A 17 3.14 -8.31 -5.70
CA PHE A 17 3.20 -7.64 -7.00
C PHE A 17 4.66 -7.46 -7.45
N GLY A 18 4.89 -7.17 -8.72
CA GLY A 18 6.22 -6.75 -9.21
C GLY A 18 6.58 -5.33 -8.77
N THR A 19 7.59 -4.77 -9.42
CA THR A 19 8.08 -3.39 -9.17
C THR A 19 8.10 -2.54 -10.44
N PHE A 20 7.57 -3.05 -11.55
CA PHE A 20 7.45 -2.30 -12.79
C PHE A 20 6.22 -1.40 -12.74
N THR A 21 6.19 -0.38 -13.61
CA THR A 21 5.09 0.59 -13.65
C THR A 21 3.73 -0.10 -13.79
N GLU A 22 3.63 -1.12 -14.64
CA GLU A 22 2.41 -1.92 -14.81
C GLU A 22 1.94 -2.55 -13.50
N ASP A 23 2.85 -3.11 -12.70
CA ASP A 23 2.52 -3.65 -11.37
C ASP A 23 2.01 -2.57 -10.41
N LEU A 24 2.53 -1.34 -10.47
CA LEU A 24 2.02 -0.23 -9.65
C LEU A 24 0.58 0.13 -10.00
N HIS A 25 0.21 0.04 -11.28
CA HIS A 25 -1.17 0.20 -11.71
C HIS A 25 -2.06 -0.94 -11.19
N LEU A 26 -1.58 -2.19 -11.25
CA LEU A 26 -2.30 -3.35 -10.73
C LEU A 26 -2.54 -3.26 -9.21
N ILE A 27 -1.56 -2.77 -8.45
CA ILE A 27 -1.72 -2.53 -7.01
C ILE A 27 -2.86 -1.55 -6.76
N SER A 28 -2.84 -0.40 -7.45
CA SER A 28 -3.83 0.65 -7.26
C SER A 28 -5.24 0.19 -7.66
N ASP A 29 -5.38 -0.48 -8.80
CA ASP A 29 -6.65 -1.03 -9.27
C ASP A 29 -7.24 -2.08 -8.31
N TRP A 30 -6.39 -2.98 -7.81
CA TRP A 30 -6.80 -3.98 -6.85
C TRP A 30 -7.30 -3.33 -5.56
N LEU A 31 -6.57 -2.36 -5.01
CA LEU A 31 -6.98 -1.64 -3.80
C LEU A 31 -8.32 -0.91 -3.99
N LYS A 32 -8.54 -0.28 -5.16
CA LYS A 32 -9.81 0.37 -5.50
C LYS A 32 -10.96 -0.62 -5.55
N THR A 33 -10.75 -1.77 -6.21
CA THR A 33 -11.76 -2.82 -6.34
C THR A 33 -12.15 -3.41 -4.98
N ARG A 34 -11.25 -3.38 -3.98
CA ARG A 34 -11.52 -3.80 -2.60
C ARG A 34 -12.10 -2.70 -1.71
N GLY A 35 -12.35 -1.52 -2.26
CA GLY A 35 -12.91 -0.38 -1.53
C GLY A 35 -11.95 0.16 -0.47
N ILE A 36 -10.65 0.04 -0.69
CA ILE A 36 -9.64 0.66 0.17
C ILE A 36 -9.55 2.15 -0.18
N THR A 37 -9.49 2.99 0.85
CA THR A 37 -9.35 4.45 0.72
C THR A 37 -8.05 4.97 1.30
N THR A 38 -7.48 4.23 2.26
CA THR A 38 -6.28 4.62 3.01
C THR A 38 -5.25 3.51 2.92
N VAL A 39 -4.00 3.86 2.60
CA VAL A 39 -2.88 2.94 2.42
C VAL A 39 -1.73 3.34 3.33
N ALA A 40 -1.32 2.45 4.22
CA ALA A 40 -0.09 2.61 4.98
C ALA A 40 1.07 1.96 4.21
N MET A 41 2.18 2.69 4.04
CA MET A 41 3.35 2.24 3.30
C MET A 41 4.60 2.30 4.16
N GLU A 42 5.30 1.17 4.29
CA GLU A 42 6.60 1.11 4.95
C GLU A 42 7.69 1.70 4.04
N SER A 43 8.41 2.70 4.53
CA SER A 43 9.42 3.44 3.76
C SER A 43 10.83 2.85 3.86
N THR A 44 10.98 1.53 3.68
CA THR A 44 12.33 0.93 3.56
C THR A 44 12.85 1.10 2.13
N GLY A 45 13.73 2.09 1.92
CA GLY A 45 14.37 2.36 0.62
C GLY A 45 13.73 3.52 -0.16
N VAL A 46 13.98 3.61 -1.48
CA VAL A 46 13.48 4.70 -2.35
C VAL A 46 12.29 4.31 -3.24
N TYR A 47 12.00 3.02 -3.38
CA TYR A 47 10.97 2.49 -4.29
C TYR A 47 9.53 2.90 -3.93
N TRP A 48 9.31 3.33 -2.68
CA TRP A 48 7.99 3.81 -2.24
C TRP A 48 7.56 5.10 -2.95
N VAL A 49 8.48 5.93 -3.44
CA VAL A 49 8.14 7.23 -4.04
C VAL A 49 7.22 7.07 -5.24
N GLN A 50 7.53 6.13 -6.13
CA GLN A 50 6.75 5.89 -7.34
C GLN A 50 5.34 5.36 -7.02
N LEU A 51 5.24 4.42 -6.07
CA LEU A 51 3.95 3.89 -5.63
C LEU A 51 3.14 4.94 -4.86
N TYR A 52 3.78 5.76 -4.03
CA TYR A 52 3.15 6.86 -3.30
C TYR A 52 2.51 7.86 -4.26
N MET A 53 3.26 8.32 -5.27
CA MET A 53 2.74 9.26 -6.27
C MET A 53 1.53 8.66 -6.98
N ARG A 54 1.65 7.41 -7.44
CA ARG A 54 0.56 6.71 -8.14
C ARG A 54 -0.71 6.62 -7.30
N LEU A 55 -0.60 6.18 -6.05
CA LEU A 55 -1.73 6.05 -5.14
C LEU A 55 -2.37 7.42 -4.82
N LYS A 56 -1.57 8.48 -4.66
CA LYS A 56 -2.11 9.84 -4.48
C LYS A 56 -2.87 10.33 -5.71
N GLU A 57 -2.34 10.10 -6.92
CA GLU A 57 -3.02 10.43 -8.18
C GLU A 57 -4.34 9.66 -8.34
N ASP A 58 -4.37 8.44 -7.83
CA ASP A 58 -5.57 7.59 -7.84
C ASP A 58 -6.60 7.93 -6.76
N GLY A 59 -6.31 8.88 -5.87
CA GLY A 59 -7.23 9.38 -4.85
C GLY A 59 -7.12 8.72 -3.47
N PHE A 60 -6.08 7.94 -3.21
CA PHE A 60 -5.86 7.32 -1.90
C PHE A 60 -5.30 8.32 -0.89
N ASP A 61 -5.67 8.12 0.37
CA ASP A 61 -4.97 8.71 1.51
C ASP A 61 -3.76 7.83 1.87
N VAL A 62 -2.54 8.32 1.63
CA VAL A 62 -1.33 7.52 1.77
C VAL A 62 -0.53 7.97 2.98
N LEU A 63 -0.34 7.05 3.92
CA LEU A 63 0.40 7.26 5.16
C LEU A 63 1.78 6.59 5.04
N LEU A 64 2.84 7.40 5.02
CA LEU A 64 4.21 6.90 5.07
C LEU A 64 4.57 6.57 6.52
N VAL A 65 4.72 5.28 6.82
CA VAL A 65 5.14 4.82 8.14
C VAL A 65 6.63 4.53 8.13
N ASN A 66 7.35 5.15 9.06
CA ASN A 66 8.72 4.76 9.35
C ASN A 66 8.66 3.54 10.29
N ALA A 67 9.24 2.41 9.89
CA ALA A 67 9.25 1.19 10.71
C ALA A 67 9.81 1.39 12.13
N LYS A 68 10.64 2.43 12.36
CA LYS A 68 11.10 2.83 13.71
C LYS A 68 10.02 3.48 14.58
N ALA A 69 8.99 4.07 14.00
CA ALA A 69 7.93 4.79 14.72
C ALA A 69 6.81 3.87 15.24
N ILE A 70 6.70 2.63 14.75
CA ILE A 70 5.68 1.66 15.20
C ILE A 70 6.02 1.03 16.57
N LYS A 71 7.12 1.45 17.23
CA LYS A 71 7.44 1.01 18.60
C LYS A 71 6.77 1.78 19.74
N ASN A 72 6.00 2.84 19.49
CA ASN A 72 5.48 3.72 20.56
C ASN A 72 3.98 4.05 20.44
N ILE A 73 3.12 3.07 20.13
CA ILE A 73 1.67 3.23 20.34
C ILE A 73 1.19 1.98 21.08
N GLY A 74 1.34 2.02 22.39
CA GLY A 74 1.03 0.94 23.31
C GLY A 74 1.22 1.38 24.75
N GLU A 75 0.52 2.46 25.14
CA GLU A 75 0.06 2.73 26.51
C GLU A 75 -1.38 3.24 26.44
#